data_AF-A0A644ZLX3-F1
#
_entry.id   AF-A0A644ZLX3-F1
#
_cell.length_a   1.000
_cell.length_b   1.000
_cell.length_c   1.000
_cell.angle_alpha   90.00
_cell.angle_beta   90.00
_cell.angle_gamma   90.00
#
_symmetry.space_group_name_H-M   'P 1'
#
loop_
_entity.id
_entity.type
_entity.pdbx_description
1 polymer ?
#
loop_
_entity_poly.entity_id
_entity_poly.type
_entity_poly.pdbx_seq_one_letter_code
_entity_poly.pdbx_strand_id
1 'polypeptide(L)'
;MRAYGIPQITFAMESHVEDIAKELNMDSIKLRQMNMMEVGYKDDFSKNENYFDSLNQCIAKGKEYIHWDEKIEKYKNQTGPIRRGVGMSIFWYNTAVWPISLETSACRMVLNQDGSIQLQIAETEIGQGADTVFAQMASETLGIKFEDVHVISTQDTDVTPFGTGAYASRQTYIAGFVIKQTAGLLKEKILGHAHELTRMQVSDLEIADGNIVRTTDNRVLMTVGELATEVLYSVTHSEHIAAESTYQCKSNAYSFGCGFAEIEVDIPLCKIKVLDIINVHDCGKLINPQLAAAQVHGGMSMAIGYALSEQLLYDPKTGKPLNDNLLDYKLSTTMDHPHLEAQFVENYEPTSAYGTKALGEPPAVPGAPAIRNALLNATGVSVDVLPLNPHNLFVRFKEEGLI
;
A
#
# COMPACT_ATOMS: atom_id res chain seq x y z
N MET A 1 9.78 -1.88 -11.78
CA MET A 1 9.70 -1.61 -10.33
C MET A 1 8.59 -0.63 -10.04
N ARG A 2 7.98 -0.69 -8.85
CA ARG A 2 6.93 0.23 -8.39
C ARG A 2 7.51 1.58 -7.93
N ALA A 3 6.65 2.56 -7.62
CA ALA A 3 6.99 3.77 -6.85
C ALA A 3 8.04 4.72 -7.46
N TYR A 4 7.77 5.34 -8.63
CA TYR A 4 8.48 6.50 -9.22
C TYR A 4 9.94 6.80 -8.77
N GLY A 5 10.85 5.82 -8.85
CA GLY A 5 12.26 6.01 -8.48
C GLY A 5 12.57 5.96 -6.97
N ILE A 6 11.56 5.80 -6.11
CA ILE A 6 11.69 5.76 -4.66
C ILE A 6 12.54 4.56 -4.21
N PRO A 7 12.39 3.33 -4.72
CA PRO A 7 13.29 2.23 -4.33
C PRO A 7 14.78 2.55 -4.56
N GLN A 8 15.12 3.23 -5.66
CA GLN A 8 16.49 3.63 -5.97
C GLN A 8 17.00 4.70 -4.99
N ILE A 9 16.17 5.72 -4.72
CA ILE A 9 16.51 6.80 -3.79
C ILE A 9 16.64 6.25 -2.36
N THR A 10 15.70 5.42 -1.91
CA THR A 10 15.75 4.80 -0.59
C THR A 10 16.94 3.86 -0.48
N PHE A 11 17.26 3.08 -1.52
CA PHE A 11 18.48 2.27 -1.51
C PHE A 11 19.72 3.13 -1.29
N ALA A 12 19.88 4.21 -2.05
CA ALA A 12 21.01 5.13 -1.91
C ALA A 12 21.05 5.78 -0.53
N MET A 13 19.93 6.32 -0.04
CA MET A 13 19.84 7.01 1.25
C MET A 13 20.08 6.06 2.42
N GLU A 14 19.38 4.93 2.48
CA GLU A 14 19.43 4.02 3.63
C GLU A 14 20.73 3.21 3.68
N SER A 15 21.38 2.98 2.53
CA SER A 15 22.75 2.44 2.50
C SER A 15 23.74 3.45 3.07
N HIS A 16 23.62 4.73 2.68
CA HIS A 16 24.49 5.80 3.14
C HIS A 16 24.30 6.06 4.65
N VAL A 17 23.06 6.10 5.15
CA VAL A 17 22.78 6.25 6.59
C VAL A 17 23.46 5.15 7.39
N GLU A 18 23.46 3.91 6.90
CA GLU A 18 24.12 2.80 7.58
C GLU A 18 25.65 2.91 7.57
N ASP A 19 26.23 3.38 6.46
CA ASP A 19 27.66 3.64 6.35
C ASP A 19 28.10 4.78 7.30
N ILE A 20 27.30 5.84 7.42
CA ILE A 20 27.52 6.91 8.42
C ILE A 20 27.45 6.36 9.84
N ALA A 21 26.42 5.57 10.15
CA ALA A 21 26.24 4.99 11.48
C ALA A 21 27.46 4.14 11.87
N LYS A 22 27.97 3.34 10.93
CA LYS A 22 29.20 2.55 11.11
C LYS A 22 30.41 3.45 11.40
N GLU A 23 30.65 4.48 10.59
CA GLU A 23 31.80 5.38 10.76
C GLU A 23 31.75 6.18 12.07
N LEU A 24 30.54 6.59 12.48
CA LEU A 24 30.32 7.28 13.76
C LEU A 24 30.31 6.33 14.97
N ASN A 25 30.39 5.02 14.76
CA ASN A 25 30.18 3.99 15.78
C ASN A 25 28.89 4.25 16.59
N MET A 26 27.81 4.55 15.87
CA MET A 26 26.50 4.91 16.41
C MET A 26 25.45 3.86 16.05
N ASP A 27 24.51 3.61 16.97
CA ASP A 27 23.33 2.80 16.64
C ASP A 27 22.53 3.46 15.50
N SER A 28 22.31 2.70 14.43
CA SER A 28 21.75 3.23 13.19
C SER A 28 20.25 3.53 13.29
N ILE A 29 19.54 2.88 14.21
CA ILE A 29 18.15 3.21 14.54
C ILE A 29 18.10 4.55 15.27
N LYS A 30 18.99 4.76 16.26
CA LYS A 30 19.11 6.03 16.96
C LYS A 30 19.50 7.17 16.03
N LEU A 31 20.40 6.94 15.07
CA LEU A 31 20.75 7.94 14.07
C LEU A 31 19.53 8.36 13.25
N ARG A 32 18.69 7.41 12.82
CA ARG A 32 17.41 7.70 12.14
C ARG A 32 16.44 8.45 13.05
N GLN A 33 16.31 8.05 14.32
CA GLN A 33 15.46 8.72 15.31
C GLN A 33 15.84 10.17 15.58
N MET A 34 17.11 10.51 15.48
CA MET A 34 17.57 11.90 15.62
C MET A 34 17.25 12.79 14.41
N ASN A 35 16.91 12.19 13.26
CA ASN A 35 16.75 12.90 11.99
C ASN A 35 15.38 12.62 11.32
N MET A 36 14.50 11.88 11.97
CA MET A 36 13.19 11.52 11.42
C MET A 36 12.21 12.69 11.48
N MET A 37 11.18 12.60 10.64
CA MET A 37 10.06 13.55 10.63
C MET A 37 9.33 13.52 11.98
N GLU A 38 9.31 14.66 12.67
CA GLU A 38 8.63 14.79 13.97
C GLU A 38 7.11 14.75 13.81
N VAL A 39 6.40 14.38 14.89
CA VAL A 39 4.95 14.51 14.96
C VAL A 39 4.56 15.99 14.91
N GLY A 40 3.56 16.31 14.11
CA GLY A 40 3.13 17.67 13.81
C GLY A 40 3.95 18.35 12.69
N TYR A 41 4.96 17.68 12.11
CA TYR A 41 5.63 18.20 10.93
C TYR A 41 4.63 18.40 9.80
N LYS A 42 4.64 19.59 9.22
CA LYS A 42 3.80 19.96 8.09
C LYS A 42 4.66 20.41 6.93
N ASP A 43 4.52 19.75 5.79
CA ASP A 43 5.25 20.14 4.58
C ASP A 43 4.55 21.28 3.86
N ASP A 44 5.32 22.32 3.54
CA ASP A 44 4.79 23.53 2.91
C ASP A 44 4.36 23.31 1.46
N PHE A 45 4.91 22.30 0.79
CA PHE A 45 4.56 22.02 -0.60
C PHE A 45 3.30 21.14 -0.70
N SER A 46 3.38 19.92 -0.17
CA SER A 46 2.29 18.92 -0.20
C SER A 46 1.15 19.22 0.77
N LYS A 47 1.37 20.09 1.76
CA LYS A 47 0.43 20.38 2.87
C LYS A 47 0.14 19.18 3.77
N ASN A 48 0.82 18.05 3.58
CA ASN A 48 0.72 16.89 4.43
C ASN A 48 1.22 17.20 5.84
N GLU A 49 0.58 16.58 6.81
CA GLU A 49 0.94 16.68 8.22
C GLU A 49 1.20 15.29 8.77
N ASN A 50 2.28 15.15 9.56
CA ASN A 50 2.58 13.92 10.26
C ASN A 50 1.80 13.86 11.57
N TYR A 51 0.66 13.16 11.59
CA TYR A 51 -0.21 13.13 12.75
C TYR A 51 0.24 12.20 13.88
N PHE A 52 1.08 11.21 13.59
CA PHE A 52 1.40 10.13 14.54
C PHE A 52 2.87 9.76 14.49
N ASP A 53 3.37 9.16 15.57
CA ASP A 53 4.73 8.63 15.64
C ASP A 53 4.87 7.26 14.95
N SER A 54 4.26 7.14 13.76
CA SER A 54 4.07 5.88 13.05
C SER A 54 5.37 5.17 12.72
N LEU A 55 6.43 5.93 12.40
CA LEU A 55 7.69 5.34 12.01
C LEU A 55 8.37 4.64 13.20
N ASN A 56 8.38 5.24 14.40
CA ASN A 56 8.87 4.57 15.60
C ASN A 56 8.02 3.34 15.96
N GLN A 57 6.70 3.42 15.80
CA GLN A 57 5.81 2.27 16.02
C GLN A 57 6.12 1.12 15.06
N CYS A 58 6.37 1.41 13.78
CA CYS A 58 6.77 0.41 12.78
C CYS A 58 8.12 -0.21 13.14
N ILE A 59 9.12 0.63 13.48
CA ILE A 59 10.45 0.18 13.90
C ILE A 59 10.34 -0.74 15.12
N ALA A 60 9.57 -0.37 16.13
CA ALA A 60 9.40 -1.17 17.34
C ALA A 60 8.87 -2.57 17.04
N LYS A 61 7.81 -2.68 16.23
CA LYS A 61 7.26 -3.99 15.79
C LYS A 61 8.28 -4.80 14.99
N GLY A 62 8.98 -4.17 14.05
CA GLY A 62 9.99 -4.85 13.22
C GLY A 62 11.17 -5.35 14.05
N LYS A 63 11.66 -4.54 15.00
CA LYS A 63 12.72 -4.92 15.95
C LYS A 63 12.32 -6.12 16.80
N GLU A 64 11.09 -6.11 17.33
CA GLU A 64 10.55 -7.18 18.15
C GLU A 64 10.48 -8.49 17.38
N TYR A 65 9.87 -8.47 16.18
CA TYR A 65 9.69 -9.66 15.35
C TYR A 65 11.02 -10.31 14.98
N ILE A 66 12.00 -9.52 14.51
CA ILE A 66 13.27 -10.08 14.05
C ILE A 66 14.25 -10.36 15.19
N HIS A 67 13.88 -10.11 16.45
CA HIS A 67 14.78 -10.19 17.60
C HIS A 67 16.05 -9.37 17.41
N TRP A 68 15.89 -8.12 16.95
CA TRP A 68 16.96 -7.24 16.50
C TRP A 68 18.12 -7.11 17.49
N ASP A 69 17.81 -6.76 18.74
CA ASP A 69 18.84 -6.46 19.74
C ASP A 69 19.69 -7.71 20.09
N GLU A 70 19.05 -8.90 20.12
CA GLU A 70 19.76 -10.17 20.31
C GLU A 70 20.65 -10.50 19.10
N LYS A 71 20.11 -10.42 17.89
CA LYS A 71 20.82 -10.80 16.66
C LYS A 71 21.98 -9.85 16.35
N ILE A 72 21.83 -8.55 16.60
CA ILE A 72 22.93 -7.58 16.48
C ILE A 72 24.09 -7.98 17.38
N GLU A 73 23.85 -8.36 18.63
CA GLU A 73 24.94 -8.79 19.53
C GLU A 73 25.53 -10.12 19.08
N LYS A 74 24.67 -11.09 18.74
CA LYS A 74 25.07 -12.44 18.30
C LYS A 74 25.95 -12.43 17.04
N TYR A 75 25.71 -11.48 16.13
CA TYR A 75 26.40 -11.39 14.85
C TYR A 75 27.62 -10.47 14.86
N LYS A 76 27.98 -9.87 16.00
CA LYS A 76 29.24 -9.13 16.14
C LYS A 76 30.46 -10.04 16.00
N ASN A 77 31.52 -9.51 15.39
CA ASN A 77 32.86 -10.10 15.34
C ASN A 77 32.91 -11.55 14.84
N GLN A 78 31.98 -11.93 13.97
CA GLN A 78 31.98 -13.26 13.37
C GLN A 78 33.26 -13.50 12.54
N THR A 79 33.74 -14.74 12.57
CA THR A 79 34.88 -15.20 11.78
C THR A 79 34.47 -16.39 10.92
N GLY A 80 35.27 -16.71 9.90
CA GLY A 80 34.99 -17.81 8.98
C GLY A 80 34.31 -17.39 7.67
N PRO A 81 34.08 -18.38 6.79
CA PRO A 81 33.63 -18.16 5.40
C PRO A 81 32.13 -17.93 5.26
N ILE A 82 31.33 -18.39 6.22
CA ILE A 82 29.89 -18.17 6.27
C ILE A 82 29.59 -17.25 7.45
N ARG A 83 28.87 -16.16 7.20
CA ARG A 83 28.50 -15.18 8.24
C ARG A 83 27.04 -14.81 8.14
N ARG A 84 26.44 -14.39 9.24
CA ARG A 84 25.06 -13.88 9.26
C ARG A 84 25.02 -12.41 9.59
N GLY A 85 23.96 -11.74 9.18
CA GLY A 85 23.77 -10.34 9.53
C GLY A 85 22.31 -9.98 9.57
N VAL A 86 22.01 -8.92 10.31
CA VAL A 86 20.71 -8.28 10.32
C VAL A 86 20.85 -6.83 9.84
N GLY A 87 19.86 -6.38 9.09
CA GLY A 87 19.84 -5.04 8.52
C GLY A 87 18.42 -4.50 8.44
N MET A 88 18.33 -3.18 8.39
CA MET A 88 17.04 -2.49 8.39
C MET A 88 17.05 -1.33 7.42
N SER A 89 15.85 -0.93 7.00
CA SER A 89 15.62 0.28 6.21
C SER A 89 14.28 0.90 6.58
N ILE A 90 14.22 2.22 6.65
CA ILE A 90 12.97 2.98 6.74
C ILE A 90 12.58 3.58 5.40
N PHE A 91 11.31 3.89 5.25
CA PHE A 91 10.83 4.76 4.19
C PHE A 91 9.70 5.65 4.70
N TRP A 92 9.48 6.74 3.97
CA TRP A 92 8.22 7.45 3.96
C TRP A 92 7.73 7.53 2.51
N TYR A 93 6.42 7.63 2.33
CA TYR A 93 5.77 7.62 1.03
C TYR A 93 4.65 8.65 1.00
N ASN A 94 4.59 9.44 -0.06
CA ASN A 94 3.47 10.34 -0.30
C ASN A 94 2.31 9.57 -0.96
N THR A 95 1.16 9.52 -0.31
CA THR A 95 -0.06 8.94 -0.89
C THR A 95 -0.59 9.86 -1.98
N ALA A 96 -0.83 9.32 -3.19
CA ALA A 96 -1.28 10.10 -4.35
C ALA A 96 -0.27 11.20 -4.78
N VAL A 97 -0.61 12.02 -5.78
CA VAL A 97 0.34 12.96 -6.40
C VAL A 97 -0.05 14.45 -6.34
N TRP A 98 -1.05 14.84 -5.56
CA TRP A 98 -1.35 16.26 -5.34
C TRP A 98 -0.20 16.95 -4.56
N PRO A 99 0.09 18.26 -4.71
CA PRO A 99 -0.33 19.17 -5.77
C PRO A 99 0.52 19.07 -7.05
N ILE A 100 1.43 18.08 -7.18
CA ILE A 100 2.29 17.92 -8.37
C ILE A 100 1.46 17.65 -9.62
N SER A 101 0.37 16.90 -9.49
CA SER A 101 -0.51 16.56 -10.60
C SER A 101 -1.98 16.53 -10.17
N LEU A 102 -2.87 16.52 -11.17
CA LEU A 102 -4.30 16.43 -10.95
C LEU A 102 -4.66 15.11 -10.29
N GLU A 103 -5.34 15.20 -9.15
CA GLU A 103 -5.94 14.07 -8.47
C GLU A 103 -7.46 14.18 -8.53
N THR A 104 -8.09 13.36 -9.38
CA THR A 104 -9.54 13.34 -9.57
C THR A 104 -10.04 11.92 -9.79
N SER A 105 -11.28 11.68 -9.38
CA SER A 105 -12.02 10.46 -9.65
C SER A 105 -13.50 10.77 -9.83
N ALA A 106 -14.18 10.01 -10.68
CA ALA A 106 -15.61 10.07 -10.86
C ALA A 106 -16.23 8.68 -10.65
N CYS A 107 -17.43 8.66 -10.09
CA CYS A 107 -18.13 7.45 -9.72
C CYS A 107 -19.61 7.57 -10.09
N ARG A 108 -20.19 6.49 -10.60
CA ARG A 108 -21.63 6.34 -10.85
C ARG A 108 -22.13 5.12 -10.10
N MET A 109 -23.24 5.28 -9.37
CA MET A 109 -23.98 4.21 -8.72
C MET A 109 -25.42 4.16 -9.22
N VAL A 110 -25.91 2.98 -9.58
CA VAL A 110 -27.29 2.75 -9.99
C VAL A 110 -27.91 1.70 -9.09
N LEU A 111 -29.07 2.00 -8.51
CA LEU A 111 -29.84 1.05 -7.70
C LEU A 111 -30.72 0.17 -8.61
N ASN A 112 -30.61 -1.14 -8.44
CA ASN A 112 -31.42 -2.14 -9.13
C ASN A 112 -32.71 -2.42 -8.33
N GLN A 113 -33.69 -3.04 -9.01
CA GLN A 113 -35.00 -3.38 -8.43
C GLN A 113 -34.91 -4.35 -7.24
N ASP A 114 -33.88 -5.19 -7.19
CA ASP A 114 -33.65 -6.14 -6.10
C ASP A 114 -32.95 -5.51 -4.89
N GLY A 115 -32.58 -4.23 -4.95
CA GLY A 115 -31.87 -3.51 -3.90
C GLY A 115 -30.35 -3.56 -4.02
N SER A 116 -29.80 -4.30 -4.98
CA SER A 116 -28.37 -4.28 -5.31
C SER A 116 -27.98 -2.99 -6.03
N ILE A 117 -26.69 -2.65 -6.04
CA ILE A 117 -26.16 -1.52 -6.80
C ILE A 117 -25.14 -1.95 -7.85
N GLN A 118 -25.12 -1.24 -8.97
CA GLN A 118 -23.98 -1.23 -9.87
C GLN A 118 -23.07 -0.04 -9.53
N LEU A 119 -21.79 -0.30 -9.27
CA LEU A 119 -20.75 0.71 -9.01
C LEU A 119 -19.79 0.78 -10.21
N GLN A 120 -19.78 1.92 -10.89
CA GLN A 120 -18.86 2.24 -11.99
C GLN A 120 -17.85 3.28 -11.54
N ILE A 121 -16.57 2.96 -11.69
CA ILE A 121 -15.46 3.84 -11.30
C ILE A 121 -14.23 3.57 -12.19
N ALA A 122 -13.41 4.59 -12.46
CA ALA A 122 -12.29 4.50 -13.39
C ALA A 122 -11.00 3.91 -12.80
N GLU A 123 -10.94 3.69 -11.49
CA GLU A 123 -9.79 3.10 -10.82
C GLU A 123 -9.62 1.63 -11.19
N THR A 124 -8.85 1.38 -12.25
CA THR A 124 -8.67 0.05 -12.85
C THR A 124 -8.12 -1.01 -11.89
N GLU A 125 -8.79 -2.16 -11.87
CA GLU A 125 -8.32 -3.37 -11.20
C GLU A 125 -7.27 -4.10 -12.06
N ILE A 126 -6.08 -4.35 -11.51
CA ILE A 126 -4.96 -5.03 -12.17
C ILE A 126 -4.32 -6.12 -11.29
N GLY A 127 -5.06 -6.64 -10.30
CA GLY A 127 -4.64 -7.68 -9.37
C GLY A 127 -4.43 -7.21 -7.92
N GLN A 128 -4.76 -5.95 -7.60
CA GLN A 128 -4.64 -5.39 -6.25
C GLN A 128 -5.85 -5.67 -5.35
N GLY A 129 -7.00 -6.07 -5.90
CA GLY A 129 -8.23 -6.32 -5.15
C GLY A 129 -9.05 -5.04 -4.83
N ALA A 130 -8.91 -4.00 -5.64
CA ALA A 130 -9.63 -2.74 -5.54
C ALA A 130 -11.15 -2.94 -5.64
N ASP A 131 -11.65 -3.81 -6.52
CA ASP A 131 -13.09 -4.07 -6.64
C ASP A 131 -13.73 -4.49 -5.31
N THR A 132 -13.06 -5.37 -4.56
CA THR A 132 -13.52 -5.79 -3.23
C THR A 132 -13.50 -4.63 -2.26
N VAL A 133 -12.42 -3.86 -2.22
CA VAL A 133 -12.26 -2.70 -1.33
C VAL A 133 -13.30 -1.60 -1.64
N PHE A 134 -13.58 -1.34 -2.91
CA PHE A 134 -14.59 -0.37 -3.35
C PHE A 134 -15.99 -0.82 -2.99
N ALA A 135 -16.30 -2.11 -3.15
CA ALA A 135 -17.57 -2.67 -2.72
C ALA A 135 -17.75 -2.56 -1.20
N GLN A 136 -16.71 -2.83 -0.40
CA GLN A 136 -16.75 -2.64 1.06
C GLN A 136 -17.00 -1.18 1.45
N MET A 137 -16.33 -0.22 0.79
CA MET A 137 -16.53 1.21 1.02
C MET A 137 -17.96 1.67 0.69
N ALA A 138 -18.48 1.25 -0.46
CA ALA A 138 -19.84 1.58 -0.88
C ALA A 138 -20.89 0.94 0.03
N SER A 139 -20.70 -0.34 0.41
CA SER A 139 -21.53 -1.05 1.37
C SER A 139 -21.58 -0.35 2.73
N GLU A 140 -20.42 0.04 3.28
CA GLU A 140 -20.32 0.78 4.56
C GLU A 140 -21.07 2.12 4.50
N THR A 141 -20.91 2.89 3.41
CA THR A 141 -21.54 4.21 3.30
C THR A 141 -23.06 4.11 3.05
N LEU A 142 -23.49 3.19 2.20
CA LEU A 142 -24.90 3.01 1.87
C LEU A 142 -25.69 2.31 2.96
N GLY A 143 -25.08 1.39 3.71
CA GLY A 143 -25.79 0.53 4.66
C GLY A 143 -26.45 -0.70 4.02
N ILE A 144 -25.98 -1.12 2.84
CA ILE A 144 -26.42 -2.34 2.14
C ILE A 144 -25.38 -3.44 2.32
N LYS A 145 -25.74 -4.69 2.01
CA LYS A 145 -24.81 -5.82 2.14
C LYS A 145 -23.70 -5.73 1.11
N PHE A 146 -22.54 -6.25 1.47
CA PHE A 146 -21.38 -6.33 0.57
C PHE A 146 -21.71 -7.11 -0.72
N GLU A 147 -22.44 -8.22 -0.61
CA GLU A 147 -22.88 -9.05 -1.74
C GLU A 147 -23.83 -8.34 -2.71
N ASP A 148 -24.50 -7.28 -2.24
CA ASP A 148 -25.41 -6.45 -3.03
C ASP A 148 -24.69 -5.31 -3.76
N VAL A 149 -23.35 -5.21 -3.66
CA VAL A 149 -22.55 -4.22 -4.39
C VAL A 149 -21.82 -4.88 -5.55
N HIS A 150 -22.23 -4.55 -6.77
CA HIS A 150 -21.61 -5.06 -7.99
C HIS A 150 -20.70 -4.00 -8.61
N VAL A 151 -19.39 -4.18 -8.50
CA VAL A 151 -18.42 -3.30 -9.17
C VAL A 151 -18.28 -3.73 -10.63
N ILE A 152 -18.39 -2.76 -11.54
CA ILE A 152 -18.06 -2.99 -12.96
C ILE A 152 -16.54 -2.97 -13.10
N SER A 153 -15.95 -4.16 -12.99
CA SER A 153 -14.50 -4.37 -12.96
C SER A 153 -13.78 -3.93 -14.24
N THR A 154 -14.44 -4.05 -15.40
CA THR A 154 -13.88 -3.62 -16.69
C THR A 154 -14.23 -2.17 -16.98
N GLN A 155 -13.25 -1.28 -16.88
CA GLN A 155 -13.43 0.13 -17.24
C GLN A 155 -13.44 0.29 -18.75
N ASP A 156 -14.64 0.47 -19.31
CA ASP A 156 -14.85 0.89 -20.69
C ASP A 156 -14.94 2.41 -20.74
N THR A 157 -14.02 3.06 -21.46
CA THR A 157 -13.94 4.53 -21.56
C THR A 157 -15.14 5.17 -22.24
N ASP A 158 -15.96 4.40 -22.99
CA ASP A 158 -17.18 4.92 -23.61
C ASP A 158 -18.30 5.14 -22.59
N VAL A 159 -18.26 4.48 -21.43
CA VAL A 159 -19.37 4.47 -20.45
C VAL A 159 -18.97 4.73 -19.01
N THR A 160 -17.71 4.45 -18.65
CA THR A 160 -17.18 4.61 -17.30
C THR A 160 -16.89 6.08 -17.00
N PRO A 161 -17.34 6.62 -15.86
CA PRO A 161 -16.97 7.97 -15.45
C PRO A 161 -15.45 8.17 -15.43
N PHE A 162 -14.96 9.35 -15.83
CA PHE A 162 -13.53 9.59 -15.98
C PHE A 162 -12.76 9.53 -14.64
N GLY A 163 -11.58 8.93 -14.68
CA GLY A 163 -10.59 8.98 -13.60
C GLY A 163 -9.20 8.73 -14.18
N THR A 164 -8.16 9.07 -13.42
CA THR A 164 -6.78 8.97 -13.94
C THR A 164 -6.21 7.55 -13.88
N GLY A 165 -6.94 6.59 -13.31
CA GLY A 165 -6.58 5.18 -13.28
C GLY A 165 -5.72 4.76 -12.08
N ALA A 166 -4.99 3.65 -12.24
CA ALA A 166 -4.25 2.96 -11.18
C ALA A 166 -2.73 3.24 -11.24
N TYR A 167 -2.24 4.09 -10.34
CA TYR A 167 -0.81 4.41 -10.16
C TYR A 167 -0.58 5.12 -8.82
N ALA A 168 0.67 5.39 -8.42
CA ALA A 168 1.05 6.18 -7.23
C ALA A 168 0.40 5.75 -5.90
N SER A 169 -0.04 4.49 -5.79
CA SER A 169 -0.77 3.97 -4.62
C SER A 169 -1.97 4.84 -4.24
N ARG A 170 -2.61 5.47 -5.25
CA ARG A 170 -3.66 6.47 -5.06
C ARG A 170 -5.05 5.88 -4.84
N GLN A 171 -5.32 4.71 -5.41
CA GLN A 171 -6.69 4.22 -5.69
C GLN A 171 -7.59 4.25 -4.45
N THR A 172 -7.23 3.53 -3.38
CA THR A 172 -8.02 3.47 -2.14
C THR A 172 -8.30 4.86 -1.56
N TYR A 173 -7.28 5.73 -1.56
CA TYR A 173 -7.37 7.06 -0.99
C TYR A 173 -8.29 7.97 -1.80
N ILE A 174 -8.10 8.04 -3.12
CA ILE A 174 -8.86 8.92 -4.01
C ILE A 174 -10.27 8.39 -4.27
N ALA A 175 -10.40 7.12 -4.64
CA ALA A 175 -11.70 6.49 -4.89
C ALA A 175 -12.57 6.55 -3.64
N GLY A 176 -11.96 6.46 -2.45
CA GLY A 176 -12.68 6.58 -1.19
C GLY A 176 -13.51 7.86 -1.08
N PHE A 177 -13.00 9.02 -1.50
CA PHE A 177 -13.77 10.26 -1.46
C PHE A 177 -14.96 10.24 -2.40
N VAL A 178 -14.75 9.83 -3.65
CA VAL A 178 -15.83 9.85 -4.63
C VAL A 178 -16.88 8.78 -4.32
N ILE A 179 -16.47 7.58 -3.87
CA ILE A 179 -17.38 6.51 -3.44
C ILE A 179 -18.24 7.01 -2.28
N LYS A 180 -17.63 7.61 -1.24
CA LYS A 180 -18.38 8.13 -0.09
C LYS A 180 -19.36 9.23 -0.51
N GLN A 181 -18.94 10.11 -1.41
CA GLN A 181 -19.79 11.18 -1.94
C GLN A 181 -20.96 10.64 -2.77
N THR A 182 -20.70 9.78 -3.76
CA THR A 182 -21.73 9.22 -4.63
C THR A 182 -22.70 8.33 -3.84
N ALA A 183 -22.19 7.50 -2.93
CA ALA A 183 -23.01 6.70 -2.03
C ALA A 183 -23.89 7.58 -1.12
N GLY A 184 -23.34 8.67 -0.57
CA GLY A 184 -24.12 9.65 0.20
C GLY A 184 -25.28 10.24 -0.59
N LEU A 185 -25.03 10.68 -1.83
CA LEU A 185 -26.07 11.20 -2.73
C LEU A 185 -27.13 10.14 -3.05
N LEU A 186 -26.73 8.89 -3.28
CA LEU A 186 -27.66 7.79 -3.52
C LEU A 186 -28.51 7.50 -2.27
N LYS A 187 -27.88 7.47 -1.09
CA LYS A 187 -28.56 7.28 0.21
C LYS A 187 -29.59 8.38 0.48
N GLU A 188 -29.26 9.64 0.20
CA GLU A 188 -30.19 10.77 0.32
C GLU A 188 -31.43 10.57 -0.57
N LYS A 189 -31.26 10.15 -1.83
CA LYS A 189 -32.38 9.84 -2.73
C LYS A 189 -33.24 8.69 -2.22
N ILE A 190 -32.62 7.60 -1.79
CA ILE A 190 -33.33 6.43 -1.25
C ILE A 190 -34.16 6.84 -0.03
N LEU A 191 -33.57 7.58 0.91
CA LEU A 191 -34.28 8.02 2.11
C LEU A 191 -35.36 9.07 1.82
N GLY A 192 -35.20 9.90 0.78
CA GLY A 192 -36.24 10.79 0.27
C GLY A 192 -37.47 10.02 -0.20
N HIS A 193 -37.28 8.98 -1.02
CA HIS A 193 -38.37 8.10 -1.43
C HIS A 193 -38.97 7.31 -0.25
N ALA A 194 -38.13 6.86 0.69
CA ALA A 194 -38.61 6.20 1.91
C ALA A 194 -39.52 7.12 2.74
N HIS A 195 -39.20 8.42 2.82
CA HIS A 195 -40.06 9.42 3.44
C HIS A 195 -41.43 9.49 2.77
N GLU A 196 -41.50 9.50 1.44
CA GLU A 196 -42.78 9.56 0.71
C GLU A 196 -43.64 8.31 0.95
N LEU A 197 -43.03 7.12 0.89
CA LEU A 197 -43.73 5.85 1.06
C LEU A 197 -44.19 5.60 2.50
N THR A 198 -43.39 6.01 3.49
CA THR A 198 -43.66 5.72 4.91
C THR A 198 -44.29 6.89 5.66
N ARG A 199 -44.23 8.10 5.10
CA ARG A 199 -44.61 9.39 5.72
C ARG A 199 -43.82 9.71 6.99
N MET A 200 -42.67 9.09 7.19
CA MET A 200 -41.78 9.31 8.33
C MET A 200 -40.71 10.35 7.98
N GLN A 201 -40.27 11.16 8.94
CA GLN A 201 -39.20 12.12 8.68
C GLN A 201 -37.90 11.40 8.29
N VAL A 202 -37.16 11.96 7.32
CA VAL A 202 -35.88 11.40 6.86
C VAL A 202 -34.90 11.23 8.03
N SER A 203 -34.91 12.12 9.02
CA SER A 203 -34.09 12.02 10.23
C SER A 203 -34.38 10.78 11.10
N ASP A 204 -35.56 10.19 10.94
CA ASP A 204 -36.00 9.01 11.68
C ASP A 204 -35.79 7.71 10.88
N LEU A 205 -35.15 7.80 9.71
CA LEU A 205 -34.92 6.71 8.77
C LEU A 205 -33.44 6.49 8.53
N GLU A 206 -33.04 5.23 8.42
CA GLU A 206 -31.70 4.81 8.04
C GLU A 206 -31.77 3.60 7.10
N ILE A 207 -30.70 3.36 6.36
CA ILE A 207 -30.49 2.11 5.62
C ILE A 207 -29.55 1.23 6.43
N ALA A 208 -30.01 0.03 6.79
CA ALA A 208 -29.22 -0.95 7.53
C ALA A 208 -29.47 -2.37 6.98
N ASP A 209 -28.38 -3.06 6.64
CA ASP A 209 -28.40 -4.42 6.07
C ASP A 209 -29.35 -4.57 4.87
N GLY A 210 -29.40 -3.54 4.01
CA GLY A 210 -30.30 -3.51 2.84
C GLY A 210 -31.77 -3.22 3.15
N ASN A 211 -32.07 -2.75 4.36
CA ASN A 211 -33.43 -2.40 4.80
C ASN A 211 -33.55 -0.93 5.15
N ILE A 212 -34.72 -0.35 4.87
CA ILE A 212 -35.14 0.92 5.47
C ILE A 212 -35.60 0.64 6.90
N VAL A 213 -34.88 1.19 7.86
CA VAL A 213 -35.15 1.02 9.29
C VAL A 213 -35.54 2.34 9.93
N ARG A 214 -36.47 2.26 10.87
CA ARG A 214 -36.79 3.39 11.75
C ARG A 214 -35.80 3.45 12.90
N THR A 215 -35.13 4.59 13.07
CA THR A 215 -34.03 4.75 14.03
C THR A 215 -34.49 4.77 15.49
N THR A 216 -35.75 5.11 15.76
CA THR A 216 -36.27 5.23 17.14
C THR A 216 -36.49 3.88 17.84
N ASP A 217 -36.72 2.80 17.11
CA ASP A 217 -36.97 1.46 17.66
C ASP A 217 -36.39 0.31 16.83
N ASN A 218 -35.54 0.61 15.84
CA ASN A 218 -34.93 -0.36 14.91
C ASN A 218 -35.95 -1.20 14.13
N ARG A 219 -37.18 -0.72 13.96
CA ARG A 219 -38.19 -1.44 13.18
C ARG A 219 -37.84 -1.38 11.70
N VAL A 220 -37.73 -2.55 11.07
CA VAL A 220 -37.67 -2.68 9.60
C VAL A 220 -39.02 -2.27 9.02
N LEU A 221 -39.00 -1.31 8.11
CA LEU A 221 -40.20 -0.79 7.44
C LEU A 221 -40.42 -1.47 6.08
N MET A 222 -39.35 -1.62 5.31
CA MET A 222 -39.29 -2.31 4.01
C MET A 222 -37.84 -2.54 3.61
N THR A 223 -37.62 -3.43 2.66
CA THR A 223 -36.31 -3.61 2.01
C THR A 223 -36.02 -2.46 1.04
N VAL A 224 -34.74 -2.21 0.74
CA VAL A 224 -34.34 -1.26 -0.31
C VAL A 224 -34.87 -1.71 -1.69
N GLY A 225 -34.95 -3.02 -1.95
CA GLY A 225 -35.52 -3.56 -3.19
C GLY A 225 -37.02 -3.33 -3.35
N GLU A 226 -37.81 -3.49 -2.28
CA GLU A 226 -39.24 -3.12 -2.28
C GLU A 226 -39.43 -1.64 -2.60
N LEU A 227 -38.64 -0.77 -1.96
CA LEU A 227 -38.64 0.67 -2.25
C LEU A 227 -38.28 0.95 -3.71
N ALA A 228 -37.18 0.38 -4.21
CA ALA A 228 -36.72 0.59 -5.59
C ALA A 228 -37.78 0.14 -6.61
N THR A 229 -38.43 -0.98 -6.35
CA THR A 229 -39.51 -1.51 -7.20
C THR A 229 -40.75 -0.61 -7.17
N GLU A 230 -41.20 -0.19 -5.99
CA GLU A 230 -42.36 0.69 -5.83
C GLU A 230 -42.15 2.05 -6.51
N VAL A 231 -40.98 2.66 -6.30
CA VAL A 231 -40.62 3.94 -6.93
C VAL A 231 -40.58 3.80 -8.45
N LEU A 232 -39.96 2.74 -8.98
CA LEU A 232 -39.84 2.58 -10.42
C LEU A 232 -41.20 2.39 -11.12
N TYR A 233 -42.10 1.61 -10.53
CA TYR A 233 -43.43 1.32 -11.08
C TYR A 233 -44.53 2.29 -10.66
N SER A 234 -44.21 3.32 -9.88
CA SER A 234 -45.14 4.37 -9.50
C SER A 234 -45.72 5.08 -10.72
N VAL A 235 -47.04 5.03 -10.88
CA VAL A 235 -47.76 5.71 -11.98
C VAL A 235 -47.85 7.23 -11.78
N THR A 236 -47.49 7.75 -10.61
CA THR A 236 -47.51 9.17 -10.28
C THR A 236 -46.12 9.78 -10.16
N HIS A 237 -45.13 9.01 -9.72
CA HIS A 237 -43.78 9.49 -9.46
C HIS A 237 -42.75 8.38 -9.73
N SER A 238 -42.58 8.00 -11.00
CA SER A 238 -41.56 7.03 -11.43
C SER A 238 -40.17 7.65 -11.48
N GLU A 239 -39.19 7.01 -10.85
CA GLU A 239 -37.77 7.39 -10.94
C GLU A 239 -36.86 6.15 -11.00
N HIS A 240 -35.81 6.22 -11.83
CA HIS A 240 -34.64 5.35 -11.71
C HIS A 240 -33.64 5.97 -10.72
N ILE A 241 -33.42 5.31 -9.58
CA ILE A 241 -32.56 5.86 -8.52
C ILE A 241 -31.09 5.62 -8.88
N ALA A 242 -30.40 6.70 -9.23
CA ALA A 242 -28.97 6.70 -9.54
C ALA A 242 -28.29 7.97 -9.01
N ALA A 243 -26.98 7.88 -8.79
CA ALA A 243 -26.12 8.99 -8.43
C ALA A 243 -24.82 8.95 -9.24
N GLU A 244 -24.31 10.12 -9.61
CA GLU A 244 -23.01 10.28 -10.23
C GLU A 244 -22.35 11.53 -9.66
N SER A 245 -21.06 11.44 -9.33
CA SER A 245 -20.30 12.60 -8.86
C SER A 245 -18.83 12.52 -9.24
N THR A 246 -18.17 13.67 -9.18
CA THR A 246 -16.74 13.83 -9.38
C THR A 246 -16.13 14.48 -8.16
N TYR A 247 -15.01 13.92 -7.69
CA TYR A 247 -14.25 14.47 -6.58
C TYR A 247 -12.83 14.81 -7.02
N GLN A 248 -12.44 16.07 -6.84
CA GLN A 248 -11.05 16.51 -6.97
C GLN A 248 -10.39 16.50 -5.59
N CYS A 249 -9.43 15.59 -5.39
CA CYS A 249 -8.69 15.52 -4.14
C CYS A 249 -7.65 16.63 -4.07
N LYS A 250 -7.60 17.33 -2.93
CA LYS A 250 -6.65 18.40 -2.62
C LYS A 250 -5.95 18.15 -1.28
N SER A 251 -5.82 16.88 -0.93
CA SER A 251 -5.17 16.38 0.26
C SER A 251 -4.44 15.09 -0.10
N ASN A 252 -3.37 14.81 0.62
CA ASN A 252 -2.60 13.57 0.58
C ASN A 252 -2.24 13.17 2.01
N ALA A 253 -1.57 12.04 2.15
CA ALA A 253 -1.15 11.50 3.44
C ALA A 253 0.26 10.91 3.37
N TYR A 254 1.00 11.03 4.47
CA TYR A 254 2.24 10.28 4.65
C TYR A 254 1.94 8.85 5.09
N SER A 255 2.37 7.89 4.26
CA SER A 255 2.53 6.49 4.68
C SER A 255 3.98 6.27 5.11
N PHE A 256 4.15 5.50 6.17
CA PHE A 256 5.46 5.19 6.73
C PHE A 256 5.65 3.68 6.80
N GLY A 257 6.90 3.26 6.91
CA GLY A 257 7.19 1.88 7.25
C GLY A 257 8.67 1.58 7.29
N CYS A 258 8.96 0.32 7.57
CA CYS A 258 10.31 -0.19 7.63
C CYS A 258 10.36 -1.65 7.19
N GLY A 259 11.52 -2.06 6.70
CA GLY A 259 11.85 -3.45 6.44
C GLY A 259 13.04 -3.88 7.28
N PHE A 260 13.01 -5.11 7.77
CA PHE A 260 14.14 -5.76 8.43
C PHE A 260 14.43 -7.08 7.71
N ALA A 261 15.71 -7.40 7.55
CA ALA A 261 16.15 -8.65 6.94
C ALA A 261 17.25 -9.30 7.77
N GLU A 262 17.18 -10.63 7.90
CA GLU A 262 18.27 -11.47 8.35
C GLU A 262 18.79 -12.26 7.15
N ILE A 263 20.12 -12.28 6.99
CA ILE A 263 20.76 -12.99 5.89
C ILE A 263 21.88 -13.91 6.37
N GLU A 264 22.22 -14.87 5.52
CA GLU A 264 23.47 -15.62 5.54
C GLU A 264 24.26 -15.29 4.28
N VAL A 265 25.57 -15.07 4.44
CA VAL A 265 26.50 -14.73 3.37
C VAL A 265 27.56 -15.82 3.30
N ASP A 266 27.62 -16.50 2.16
CA ASP A 266 28.74 -17.35 1.78
C ASP A 266 29.77 -16.48 1.05
N ILE A 267 30.85 -16.14 1.76
CA ILE A 267 31.87 -15.20 1.28
C ILE A 267 32.63 -15.79 0.08
N PRO A 268 33.17 -17.04 0.12
CA PRO A 268 33.83 -17.65 -1.04
C PRO A 268 32.95 -17.76 -2.28
N LEU A 269 31.65 -18.04 -2.12
CA LEU A 269 30.71 -18.13 -3.26
C LEU A 269 30.08 -16.79 -3.64
N CYS A 270 30.33 -15.73 -2.86
CA CYS A 270 29.70 -14.42 -3.04
C CYS A 270 28.16 -14.53 -3.11
N LYS A 271 27.57 -15.39 -2.26
CA LYS A 271 26.15 -15.73 -2.30
C LYS A 271 25.45 -15.30 -1.03
N ILE A 272 24.33 -14.60 -1.19
CA ILE A 272 23.44 -14.21 -0.10
C ILE A 272 22.22 -15.13 -0.09
N LYS A 273 21.82 -15.57 1.10
CA LYS A 273 20.54 -16.21 1.37
C LYS A 273 19.77 -15.38 2.38
N VAL A 274 18.55 -14.96 2.04
CA VAL A 274 17.64 -14.31 3.00
C VAL A 274 17.05 -15.41 3.89
N LEU A 275 17.22 -15.28 5.20
CA LEU A 275 16.75 -16.24 6.20
C LEU A 275 15.38 -15.85 6.76
N ASP A 276 15.18 -14.56 7.00
CA ASP A 276 13.97 -13.99 7.58
C ASP A 276 13.82 -12.54 7.10
N ILE A 277 12.59 -12.09 6.88
CA ILE A 277 12.30 -10.75 6.41
C ILE A 277 10.92 -10.31 6.85
N ILE A 278 10.82 -9.09 7.34
CA ILE A 278 9.56 -8.46 7.75
C ILE A 278 9.47 -7.07 7.15
N ASN A 279 8.28 -6.74 6.64
CA ASN A 279 7.87 -5.37 6.38
C ASN A 279 6.79 -4.95 7.37
N VAL A 280 6.95 -3.75 7.95
CA VAL A 280 5.95 -3.12 8.81
C VAL A 280 5.50 -1.81 8.19
N HIS A 281 4.19 -1.65 8.03
CA HIS A 281 3.59 -0.50 7.34
C HIS A 281 2.57 0.23 8.21
N ASP A 282 2.64 1.57 8.23
CA ASP A 282 1.47 2.41 8.50
C ASP A 282 0.86 2.84 7.16
N CYS A 283 -0.27 2.22 6.84
CA CYS A 283 -1.09 2.54 5.69
C CYS A 283 -2.50 3.00 6.09
N GLY A 284 -2.64 3.55 7.29
CA GLY A 284 -3.92 3.96 7.84
C GLY A 284 -4.78 2.80 8.32
N LYS A 285 -6.10 3.02 8.37
CA LYS A 285 -7.09 1.97 8.63
C LYS A 285 -7.08 0.96 7.47
N LEU A 286 -7.01 -0.33 7.80
CA LEU A 286 -7.11 -1.39 6.79
C LEU A 286 -8.57 -1.62 6.40
N ILE A 287 -8.89 -1.46 5.12
CA ILE A 287 -10.23 -1.83 4.60
C ILE A 287 -10.35 -3.36 4.51
N ASN A 288 -9.31 -4.00 3.98
CA ASN A 288 -9.22 -5.46 3.88
C ASN A 288 -7.82 -5.92 4.31
N PRO A 289 -7.67 -6.43 5.54
CA PRO A 289 -6.37 -6.86 6.06
C PRO A 289 -5.70 -7.98 5.23
N GLN A 290 -6.49 -8.88 4.64
CA GLN A 290 -5.95 -9.98 3.84
C GLN A 290 -5.36 -9.49 2.51
N LEU A 291 -6.08 -8.60 1.81
CA LEU A 291 -5.57 -7.97 0.58
C LEU A 291 -4.37 -7.06 0.86
N ALA A 292 -4.38 -6.36 1.98
CA ALA A 292 -3.25 -5.56 2.44
C ALA A 292 -1.99 -6.42 2.63
N ALA A 293 -2.10 -7.54 3.34
CA ALA A 293 -0.99 -8.49 3.52
C ALA A 293 -0.51 -9.06 2.18
N ALA A 294 -1.42 -9.41 1.27
CA ALA A 294 -1.07 -9.90 -0.06
C ALA A 294 -0.27 -8.88 -0.89
N GLN A 295 -0.62 -7.59 -0.81
CA GLN A 295 0.17 -6.53 -1.46
C GLN A 295 1.58 -6.41 -0.86
N VAL A 296 1.70 -6.54 0.45
CA VAL A 296 2.99 -6.50 1.14
C VAL A 296 3.87 -7.67 0.69
N HIS A 297 3.35 -8.89 0.65
CA HIS A 297 4.09 -10.06 0.15
C HIS A 297 4.59 -9.87 -1.29
N GLY A 298 3.74 -9.36 -2.18
CA GLY A 298 4.11 -9.07 -3.56
C GLY A 298 5.26 -8.05 -3.66
N GLY A 299 5.18 -6.96 -2.90
CA GLY A 299 6.24 -5.95 -2.85
C GLY A 299 7.55 -6.47 -2.25
N MET A 300 7.49 -7.27 -1.18
CA MET A 300 8.66 -7.92 -0.59
C MET A 300 9.35 -8.85 -1.59
N SER A 301 8.56 -9.61 -2.36
CA SER A 301 9.08 -10.47 -3.42
C SER A 301 9.85 -9.68 -4.50
N MET A 302 9.26 -8.57 -4.98
CA MET A 302 9.95 -7.65 -5.90
C MET A 302 11.21 -7.05 -5.28
N ALA A 303 11.20 -6.72 -4.00
CA ALA A 303 12.35 -6.13 -3.31
C ALA A 303 13.51 -7.14 -3.18
N ILE A 304 13.22 -8.42 -2.93
CA ILE A 304 14.22 -9.50 -2.91
C ILE A 304 14.84 -9.67 -4.30
N GLY A 305 14.01 -9.73 -5.35
CA GLY A 305 14.47 -9.82 -6.73
C GLY A 305 15.38 -8.66 -7.11
N TYR A 306 14.96 -7.42 -6.78
CA TYR A 306 15.76 -6.22 -6.96
C TYR A 306 17.10 -6.26 -6.22
N ALA A 307 17.09 -6.72 -4.97
CA ALA A 307 18.27 -6.76 -4.14
C ALA A 307 19.31 -7.76 -4.65
N LEU A 308 18.89 -8.92 -5.14
CA LEU A 308 19.78 -10.07 -5.32
C LEU A 308 20.07 -10.44 -6.77
N SER A 309 19.18 -10.11 -7.72
CA SER A 309 19.22 -10.76 -9.04
C SER A 309 18.80 -9.90 -10.23
N GLU A 310 17.76 -9.08 -10.10
CA GLU A 310 17.13 -8.40 -11.23
C GLU A 310 17.97 -7.20 -11.71
N GLN A 311 18.32 -7.21 -13.00
CA GLN A 311 18.98 -6.11 -13.69
C GLN A 311 18.72 -6.18 -15.19
N LEU A 312 18.65 -5.04 -15.86
CA LEU A 312 18.67 -4.98 -17.33
C LEU A 312 20.09 -4.72 -17.80
N LEU A 313 20.58 -5.60 -18.66
CA LEU A 313 21.90 -5.51 -19.25
C LEU A 313 21.80 -4.96 -20.66
N TYR A 314 22.72 -4.06 -21.02
CA TYR A 314 22.76 -3.45 -22.35
C TYR A 314 24.14 -3.64 -22.97
N ASP A 315 24.17 -3.89 -24.28
CA ASP A 315 25.42 -3.88 -25.05
C ASP A 315 25.97 -2.44 -25.13
N PRO A 316 27.20 -2.17 -24.64
CA PRO A 316 27.72 -0.80 -24.58
C PRO A 316 27.94 -0.14 -25.95
N LYS A 317 28.05 -0.92 -27.04
CA LYS A 317 28.31 -0.39 -28.39
C LYS A 317 27.02 -0.13 -29.17
N THR A 318 26.01 -0.97 -28.98
CA THR A 318 24.78 -0.98 -29.78
C THR A 318 23.55 -0.52 -29.00
N GLY A 319 23.60 -0.52 -27.67
CA GLY A 319 22.49 -0.16 -26.79
C GLY A 319 21.37 -1.20 -26.74
N LYS A 320 21.55 -2.39 -27.33
CA LYS A 320 20.54 -3.45 -27.32
C LYS A 320 20.47 -4.12 -25.95
N PRO A 321 19.28 -4.49 -25.46
CA PRO A 321 19.16 -5.30 -24.25
C PRO A 321 19.79 -6.67 -24.50
N LEU A 322 20.51 -7.19 -23.51
CA LEU A 322 21.21 -8.48 -23.56
C LEU A 322 20.44 -9.60 -22.87
N ASN A 323 19.45 -9.27 -22.04
CA ASN A 323 18.67 -10.21 -21.25
C ASN A 323 17.17 -9.89 -21.28
N ASP A 324 16.61 -9.62 -22.46
CA ASP A 324 15.18 -9.34 -22.68
C ASP A 324 14.28 -10.60 -22.67
N ASN A 325 14.68 -11.62 -21.91
CA ASN A 325 14.02 -12.91 -21.85
C ASN A 325 14.05 -13.48 -20.42
N LEU A 326 13.15 -14.42 -20.10
CA LEU A 326 13.03 -15.02 -18.76
C LEU A 326 14.16 -16.00 -18.39
N LEU A 327 14.99 -16.41 -19.35
CA LEU A 327 16.17 -17.24 -19.05
C LEU A 327 17.26 -16.38 -18.41
N ASP A 328 17.49 -15.18 -18.93
CA ASP A 328 18.62 -14.31 -18.54
C ASP A 328 18.21 -13.19 -17.58
N TYR A 329 16.97 -12.68 -17.64
CA TYR A 329 16.42 -11.80 -16.61
C TYR A 329 15.99 -12.63 -15.40
N LYS A 330 16.84 -12.67 -14.38
CA LYS A 330 16.67 -13.55 -13.22
C LYS A 330 15.59 -13.00 -12.29
N LEU A 331 14.34 -13.41 -12.53
CA LEU A 331 13.24 -13.24 -11.59
C LEU A 331 13.38 -14.23 -10.43
N SER A 332 13.04 -13.78 -9.23
CA SER A 332 12.97 -14.65 -8.06
C SER A 332 11.81 -15.64 -8.16
N THR A 333 12.02 -16.85 -7.65
CA THR A 333 11.04 -17.94 -7.58
C THR A 333 10.66 -18.21 -6.13
N THR A 334 9.66 -19.06 -5.87
CA THR A 334 9.28 -19.43 -4.50
C THR A 334 10.42 -20.03 -3.67
N MET A 335 11.46 -20.59 -4.33
CA MET A 335 12.63 -21.15 -3.65
C MET A 335 13.63 -20.10 -3.16
N ASP A 336 13.52 -18.87 -3.68
CA ASP A 336 14.39 -17.74 -3.33
C ASP A 336 13.82 -16.92 -2.15
N HIS A 337 12.60 -17.20 -1.73
CA HIS A 337 11.90 -16.45 -0.69
C HIS A 337 11.93 -17.21 0.65
N PRO A 338 12.25 -16.53 1.77
CA PRO A 338 11.93 -17.02 3.10
C PRO A 338 10.42 -16.84 3.38
N HIS A 339 10.01 -17.04 4.64
CA HIS A 339 8.72 -16.52 5.09
C HIS A 339 8.70 -14.99 4.94
N LEU A 340 7.66 -14.46 4.29
CA LEU A 340 7.50 -13.02 4.07
C LEU A 340 6.51 -12.50 5.10
N GLU A 341 7.00 -11.91 6.20
CA GLU A 341 6.14 -11.38 7.23
C GLU A 341 5.65 -9.97 6.90
N ALA A 342 4.33 -9.78 6.99
CA ALA A 342 3.67 -8.48 6.81
C ALA A 342 2.97 -8.06 8.11
N GLN A 343 3.38 -6.93 8.68
CA GLN A 343 2.70 -6.35 9.85
C GLN A 343 2.28 -4.90 9.61
N PHE A 344 1.30 -4.47 10.40
CA PHE A 344 0.66 -3.17 10.22
C PHE A 344 0.59 -2.37 11.53
N VAL A 345 0.72 -1.06 11.40
CA VAL A 345 0.37 -0.08 12.41
C VAL A 345 -0.81 0.70 11.85
N GLU A 346 -1.97 0.63 12.51
CA GLU A 346 -3.20 1.26 12.01
C GLU A 346 -3.45 2.60 12.69
N ASN A 347 -2.95 3.68 12.08
CA ASN A 347 -3.20 5.05 12.52
C ASN A 347 -4.15 5.75 11.55
N TYR A 348 -5.37 6.07 12.00
CA TYR A 348 -6.41 6.68 11.16
C TYR A 348 -5.92 7.98 10.51
N GLU A 349 -5.98 8.07 9.17
CA GLU A 349 -5.61 9.27 8.43
C GLU A 349 -6.75 10.31 8.42
N PRO A 350 -6.63 11.46 9.13
CA PRO A 350 -7.71 12.44 9.26
C PRO A 350 -8.18 13.04 7.94
N THR A 351 -7.30 13.10 6.94
CA THR A 351 -7.64 13.68 5.64
C THR A 351 -8.38 12.71 4.71
N SER A 352 -8.34 11.40 4.98
CA SER A 352 -8.95 10.36 4.15
C SER A 352 -10.44 10.12 4.47
N ALA A 353 -11.25 9.82 3.45
CA ALA A 353 -12.66 9.48 3.60
C ALA A 353 -12.93 8.25 4.49
N TYR A 354 -12.00 7.30 4.53
CA TYR A 354 -12.07 6.04 5.30
C TYR A 354 -10.85 5.84 6.21
N GLY A 355 -10.03 6.87 6.44
CA GLY A 355 -8.84 6.78 7.29
C GLY A 355 -7.66 6.02 6.70
N THR A 356 -7.64 5.77 5.39
CA THR A 356 -6.62 4.96 4.69
C THR A 356 -5.45 5.80 4.20
N LYS A 357 -4.31 5.17 3.90
CA LYS A 357 -3.13 5.76 3.24
C LYS A 357 -2.62 4.81 2.14
N ALA A 358 -1.54 5.17 1.44
CA ALA A 358 -0.92 4.34 0.41
C ALA A 358 -0.38 2.99 0.95
N LEU A 359 -0.53 1.93 0.16
CA LEU A 359 0.05 0.60 0.44
C LEU A 359 0.54 -0.15 -0.81
N GLY A 360 -0.02 0.10 -2.00
CA GLY A 360 0.28 -0.72 -3.18
C GLY A 360 1.77 -0.76 -3.56
N GLU A 361 2.47 0.35 -3.51
CA GLU A 361 3.88 0.44 -3.91
C GLU A 361 4.91 0.47 -2.76
N PRO A 362 4.63 1.07 -1.58
CA PRO A 362 5.56 1.09 -0.45
C PRO A 362 6.25 -0.23 -0.09
N PRO A 363 5.62 -1.42 -0.17
CA PRO A 363 6.26 -2.66 0.25
C PRO A 363 7.46 -3.09 -0.62
N ALA A 364 7.61 -2.54 -1.83
CA ALA A 364 8.78 -2.78 -2.68
C ALA A 364 10.01 -1.93 -2.29
N VAL A 365 9.85 -0.96 -1.37
CA VAL A 365 10.87 0.05 -1.07
C VAL A 365 11.94 -0.43 -0.08
N PRO A 366 11.63 -0.99 1.10
CA PRO A 366 12.64 -1.18 2.15
C PRO A 366 13.48 -2.46 2.03
N GLY A 367 13.03 -3.45 1.26
CA GLY A 367 13.65 -4.78 1.28
C GLY A 367 15.10 -4.79 0.79
N ALA A 368 15.39 -4.14 -0.35
CA ALA A 368 16.74 -4.11 -0.92
C ALA A 368 17.78 -3.41 -0.02
N PRO A 369 17.52 -2.18 0.50
CA PRO A 369 18.44 -1.58 1.47
C PRO A 369 18.55 -2.36 2.77
N ALA A 370 17.48 -2.98 3.28
CA ALA A 370 17.57 -3.82 4.48
C ALA A 370 18.50 -5.03 4.28
N ILE A 371 18.40 -5.72 3.13
CA ILE A 371 19.28 -6.83 2.75
C ILE A 371 20.74 -6.37 2.61
N ARG A 372 20.97 -5.22 1.95
CA ARG A 372 22.31 -4.62 1.85
C ARG A 372 22.89 -4.27 3.21
N ASN A 373 22.10 -3.67 4.10
CA ASN A 373 22.54 -3.30 5.44
C ASN A 373 22.85 -4.54 6.29
N ALA A 374 22.14 -5.65 6.05
CA ALA A 374 22.45 -6.94 6.66
C ALA A 374 23.79 -7.51 6.16
N LEU A 375 24.12 -7.30 4.87
CA LEU A 375 25.43 -7.64 4.30
C LEU A 375 26.56 -6.82 4.94
N LEU A 376 26.35 -5.51 5.12
CA LEU A 376 27.30 -4.65 5.81
C LEU A 376 27.52 -5.14 7.25
N ASN A 377 26.45 -5.48 7.97
CA ASN A 377 26.53 -6.03 9.32
C ASN A 377 27.30 -7.37 9.37
N ALA A 378 27.07 -8.27 8.42
CA ALA A 378 27.70 -9.60 8.38
C ALA A 378 29.19 -9.55 8.03
N THR A 379 29.58 -8.68 7.10
CA THR A 379 30.88 -8.73 6.43
C THR A 379 31.77 -7.53 6.71
N GLY A 380 31.18 -6.40 7.12
CA GLY A 380 31.84 -5.11 7.21
C GLY A 380 32.02 -4.40 5.86
N VAL A 381 31.64 -5.02 4.73
CA VAL A 381 31.83 -4.45 3.39
C VAL A 381 30.66 -3.58 2.97
N SER A 382 30.96 -2.36 2.56
CA SER A 382 30.00 -1.44 1.96
C SER A 382 29.87 -1.73 0.46
N VAL A 383 28.61 -1.89 0.03
CA VAL A 383 28.22 -2.08 -1.37
C VAL A 383 27.13 -1.07 -1.72
N ASP A 384 27.33 -0.32 -2.79
CA ASP A 384 26.46 0.76 -3.27
C ASP A 384 25.83 0.44 -4.64
N VAL A 385 25.99 -0.81 -5.10
CA VAL A 385 25.48 -1.30 -6.39
C VAL A 385 24.57 -2.50 -6.17
N LEU A 386 23.39 -2.44 -6.78
CA LEU A 386 22.49 -3.58 -6.95
C LEU A 386 22.62 -4.15 -8.38
N PRO A 387 22.35 -5.45 -8.57
CA PRO A 387 22.03 -6.44 -7.54
C PRO A 387 23.27 -6.94 -6.77
N LEU A 388 23.07 -7.43 -5.54
CA LEU A 388 24.07 -8.09 -4.69
C LEU A 388 24.33 -9.53 -5.17
N ASN A 389 24.59 -9.69 -6.47
CA ASN A 389 24.87 -10.97 -7.10
C ASN A 389 26.36 -11.36 -6.95
N PRO A 390 26.74 -12.61 -7.26
CA PRO A 390 28.13 -13.03 -7.14
C PRO A 390 29.14 -12.21 -7.96
N HIS A 391 28.73 -11.68 -9.12
CA HIS A 391 29.63 -10.88 -9.97
C HIS A 391 30.01 -9.56 -9.31
N ASN A 392 29.03 -8.86 -8.75
CA ASN A 392 29.24 -7.58 -8.07
C ASN A 392 29.93 -7.79 -6.72
N LEU A 393 29.49 -8.79 -5.95
CA LEU A 393 30.05 -9.09 -4.63
C LEU A 393 31.50 -9.58 -4.69
N PHE A 394 31.89 -10.38 -5.70
CA PHE A 394 33.27 -10.85 -5.85
C PHE A 394 34.25 -9.68 -5.99
N VAL A 395 33.91 -8.67 -6.79
CA VAL A 395 34.75 -7.48 -6.97
C VAL A 395 34.94 -6.78 -5.62
N ARG A 396 33.83 -6.50 -4.91
CA ARG A 396 33.85 -5.78 -3.64
C ARG A 396 34.56 -6.56 -2.54
N PHE A 397 34.30 -7.85 -2.40
CA PHE A 397 34.95 -8.70 -1.39
C PHE A 397 36.47 -8.81 -1.63
N LYS A 398 36.91 -8.87 -2.89
CA LYS A 398 38.34 -8.90 -3.22
C LYS A 398 39.03 -7.57 -2.92
N GLU A 399 38.40 -6.45 -3.27
CA GLU A 399 38.93 -5.11 -2.99
C GLU A 399 39.10 -4.86 -1.48
N GLU A 400 38.17 -5.38 -0.67
CA GLU A 400 38.16 -5.26 0.79
C GLU A 400 38.94 -6.39 1.50
N GLY A 401 39.56 -7.30 0.76
CA GLY A 401 40.42 -8.37 1.30
C GLY A 401 39.68 -9.49 2.05
N LEU A 402 38.39 -9.69 1.77
CA LEU A 402 37.61 -10.83 2.29
C LEU A 402 37.88 -12.14 1.54
N ILE A 403 38.29 -12.08 0.27
CA ILE A 403 38.62 -13.23 -0.59
C ILE A 403 39.92 -13.02 -1.37
#